data_AF-A0A9X3TWG0-F1
#
_entry.id   AF-A0A9X3TWG0-F1
#
_cell.length_a   1.000
_cell.length_b   1.000
_cell.length_c   1.000
_cell.angle_alpha   90.00
_cell.angle_beta   90.00
_cell.angle_gamma   90.00
#
_symmetry.space_group_name_H-M   'P 1'
#
loop_
_entity.id
_entity.type
_entity.pdbx_description
1 polymer ?
#
loop_
_entity_poly.entity_id
_entity_poly.type
_entity_poly.pdbx_seq_one_letter_code
_entity_poly.pdbx_strand_id
1 'polypeptide(L)'
;MARRPQPMQRSTGTAAAPARSGASPRPAATAAENYSGALGVLVTLIGLMCFALPTFIVFFGGMVPSWVAFIVDDRRSPYRLNVIAACNLAGVVPYLALLWSQGHSLAYAMQLLSGVYAWATMFMGAVAGFAILWVGPHLAAIFYNMDAVKQRQSLDVMRRALIEEWGPDVLPPPEKRVPDKKPATATVGKGAGEQKATSPTEDAAVKEAR
;
A
#
# COMPACT_ATOMS: atom_id res chain seq x y z
N MET A 1 -25.28 80.41 -33.86
CA MET A 1 -24.92 81.44 -34.86
C MET A 1 -24.20 80.77 -36.02
N ALA A 2 -24.67 81.09 -37.23
CA ALA A 2 -23.93 81.15 -38.49
C ALA A 2 -23.21 79.89 -39.03
N ARG A 3 -23.88 79.29 -40.01
CA ARG A 3 -23.34 78.74 -41.29
C ARG A 3 -21.85 79.00 -41.56
N ARG A 4 -21.16 77.96 -42.02
CA ARG A 4 -20.29 78.09 -43.20
C ARG A 4 -20.56 77.00 -44.24
N PRO A 5 -20.38 77.31 -45.54
CA PRO A 5 -21.06 76.64 -46.65
C PRO A 5 -20.14 75.71 -47.48
N GLN A 6 -20.82 74.77 -48.16
CA GLN A 6 -20.55 74.12 -49.48
C GLN A 6 -19.51 74.81 -50.39
N PRO A 7 -18.82 74.13 -51.37
CA PRO A 7 -19.51 73.34 -52.40
C PRO A 7 -18.73 72.20 -53.12
N MET A 8 -19.46 71.49 -54.00
CA MET A 8 -19.08 70.93 -55.33
C MET A 8 -17.73 70.18 -55.43
N GLN A 9 -17.67 68.99 -56.03
CA GLN A 9 -17.81 68.86 -57.48
C GLN A 9 -18.22 67.43 -57.88
N ARG A 10 -19.22 67.38 -58.76
CA ARG A 10 -19.43 66.27 -59.70
C ARG A 10 -18.32 66.30 -60.74
N SER A 11 -17.73 65.15 -61.01
CA SER A 11 -17.12 64.86 -62.31
C SER A 11 -17.46 63.43 -62.68
N THR A 12 -18.57 63.30 -63.39
CA THR A 12 -18.86 62.23 -64.32
C THR A 12 -17.79 62.19 -65.40
N GLY A 13 -17.24 61.02 -65.69
CA GLY A 13 -16.45 60.86 -66.90
C GLY A 13 -15.79 59.49 -67.02
N THR A 14 -16.24 58.74 -68.02
CA THR A 14 -15.44 57.80 -68.81
C THR A 14 -15.25 56.41 -68.17
N ALA A 15 -16.14 55.46 -68.44
CA ALA A 15 -16.25 54.64 -69.65
C ALA A 15 -15.32 53.41 -69.67
N ALA A 16 -15.96 52.28 -70.00
CA ALA A 16 -15.43 51.08 -70.64
C ALA A 16 -14.45 50.18 -69.84
N ALA A 17 -14.98 49.04 -69.42
CA ALA A 17 -14.23 47.80 -69.24
C ALA A 17 -13.58 47.36 -70.58
N PRO A 18 -12.48 46.58 -70.57
CA PRO A 18 -12.69 45.13 -70.54
C PRO A 18 -11.62 44.28 -69.80
N ALA A 19 -12.12 43.19 -69.21
CA ALA A 19 -11.61 41.82 -69.22
C ALA A 19 -10.09 41.47 -69.09
N ARG A 20 -9.82 40.72 -68.00
CA ARG A 20 -8.97 39.50 -67.85
C ARG A 20 -7.46 39.64 -67.57
N SER A 21 -7.05 38.86 -66.54
CA SER A 21 -5.73 38.22 -66.28
C SER A 21 -5.08 38.73 -64.98
N GLY A 22 -4.69 37.92 -64.00
CA GLY A 22 -4.70 36.46 -63.86
C GLY A 22 -4.79 36.09 -62.37
N ALA A 23 -5.56 35.06 -62.08
CA ALA A 23 -5.62 34.45 -60.76
C ALA A 23 -4.43 33.50 -60.61
N SER A 24 -3.53 33.79 -59.68
CA SER A 24 -2.46 32.86 -59.29
C SER A 24 -3.09 31.59 -58.70
N PRO A 25 -2.72 30.38 -59.15
CA PRO A 25 -3.23 29.17 -58.53
C PRO A 25 -2.56 29.00 -57.17
N ARG A 26 -3.35 29.15 -56.09
CA ARG A 26 -2.95 28.72 -54.76
C ARG A 26 -2.87 27.19 -54.79
N PRO A 27 -1.73 26.55 -54.52
CA PRO A 27 -1.67 25.10 -54.52
C PRO A 27 -2.59 24.61 -53.39
N ALA A 28 -3.62 23.86 -53.76
CA ALA A 28 -4.36 23.04 -52.82
C ALA A 28 -3.36 22.00 -52.30
N ALA A 29 -2.80 22.26 -51.11
CA ALA A 29 -2.02 21.27 -50.40
C ALA A 29 -2.96 20.11 -50.09
N THR A 30 -2.96 19.09 -50.95
CA THR A 30 -3.49 17.78 -50.61
C THR A 30 -2.68 17.33 -49.41
N ALA A 31 -3.33 17.28 -48.24
CA ALA A 31 -2.76 16.67 -47.06
C ALA A 31 -2.42 15.23 -47.46
N ALA A 32 -1.15 14.97 -47.76
CA ALA A 32 -0.64 13.63 -47.92
C ALA A 32 -0.80 12.98 -46.55
N GLU A 33 -1.88 12.23 -46.39
CA GLU A 33 -2.22 11.55 -45.17
C GLU A 33 -1.11 10.54 -44.88
N ASN A 34 -0.46 10.69 -43.72
CA ASN A 34 0.70 9.91 -43.31
C ASN A 34 0.30 8.48 -42.93
N TYR A 35 -0.18 7.69 -43.89
CA TYR A 35 -0.57 6.29 -43.68
C TYR A 35 0.61 5.43 -43.20
N SER A 36 1.86 5.80 -43.50
CA SER A 36 3.06 5.11 -43.01
C SER A 36 3.26 5.26 -41.50
N GLY A 37 2.97 6.45 -40.96
CA GLY A 37 2.99 6.69 -39.51
C GLY A 37 1.82 6.01 -38.80
N ALA A 38 0.62 6.10 -39.38
CA ALA A 38 -0.57 5.44 -38.84
C ALA A 38 -0.45 3.90 -38.83
N LEU A 39 0.12 3.31 -39.89
CA LEU A 39 0.38 1.87 -39.96
C LEU A 39 1.41 1.42 -38.92
N GLY A 40 2.50 2.19 -38.74
CA GLY A 40 3.50 1.92 -37.70
C GLY A 40 2.91 1.96 -36.29
N VAL A 41 2.06 2.95 -36.00
CA VAL A 41 1.32 3.04 -34.73
C VAL A 41 0.36 1.86 -34.56
N LEU A 42 -0.37 1.47 -35.60
CA LEU A 42 -1.31 0.34 -35.56
C LEU A 42 -0.60 -1.00 -35.31
N VAL A 43 0.50 -1.27 -36.02
CA VAL A 43 1.31 -2.49 -35.81
C VAL A 43 1.91 -2.52 -34.41
N THR A 44 2.37 -1.36 -33.91
CA THR A 44 2.87 -1.23 -32.53
C THR A 44 1.76 -1.49 -31.51
N LEU A 45 0.56 -0.96 -31.73
CA LEU A 45 -0.61 -1.20 -30.88
C LEU A 45 -1.02 -2.68 -30.88
N ILE A 46 -1.07 -3.31 -32.05
CA ILE A 46 -1.42 -4.74 -32.17
C ILE A 46 -0.34 -5.61 -31.52
N GLY A 47 0.94 -5.32 -31.74
CA GLY A 47 2.07 -6.00 -31.10
C GLY A 47 2.03 -5.86 -29.57
N LEU A 48 1.73 -4.64 -29.09
CA LEU A 48 1.53 -4.38 -27.66
C LEU A 48 0.33 -5.17 -27.12
N MET A 49 -0.79 -5.24 -27.82
CA MET A 49 -1.97 -5.99 -27.38
C MET A 49 -1.72 -7.50 -27.32
N CYS A 50 -1.04 -8.06 -28.32
CA CYS A 50 -0.63 -9.47 -28.33
C CYS A 50 0.35 -9.79 -27.19
N PHE A 51 1.25 -8.86 -26.87
CA PHE A 51 2.18 -9.00 -25.75
C PHE A 51 1.52 -8.74 -24.37
N ALA A 52 0.49 -7.90 -24.36
CA ALA A 52 -0.18 -7.51 -23.14
C ALA A 52 -1.12 -8.62 -22.66
N LEU A 53 -1.85 -9.29 -23.56
CA LEU A 53 -2.96 -10.18 -23.19
C LEU A 53 -2.52 -11.36 -22.30
N PRO A 54 -1.50 -12.17 -22.65
CA PRO A 54 -1.05 -13.27 -21.77
C PRO A 54 -0.49 -12.74 -20.45
N THR A 55 0.25 -11.63 -20.47
CA THR A 55 0.79 -11.00 -19.25
C THR A 55 -0.33 -10.53 -18.33
N PHE A 56 -1.37 -9.89 -18.88
CA PHE A 56 -2.52 -9.40 -18.13
C PHE A 56 -3.25 -10.55 -17.44
N ILE A 57 -3.48 -11.66 -18.13
CA ILE A 57 -4.17 -12.81 -17.54
C ILE A 57 -3.38 -13.39 -16.38
N VAL A 58 -2.07 -13.59 -16.52
CA VAL A 58 -1.25 -14.12 -15.43
C VAL A 58 -1.17 -13.13 -14.27
N PHE A 59 -1.02 -11.83 -14.56
CA PHE A 59 -0.97 -10.80 -13.53
C PHE A 59 -2.30 -10.69 -12.76
N PHE A 60 -3.42 -10.54 -13.47
CA PHE A 60 -4.75 -10.42 -12.85
C PHE A 60 -5.14 -11.72 -12.14
N GLY A 61 -4.93 -12.88 -12.76
CA GLY A 61 -5.19 -14.17 -12.13
C GLY A 61 -4.32 -14.43 -10.91
N GLY A 62 -3.04 -14.06 -10.96
CA GLY A 62 -2.12 -14.23 -9.83
C GLY A 62 -2.33 -13.23 -8.69
N MET A 63 -2.94 -12.08 -8.99
CA MET A 63 -3.30 -11.07 -7.99
C MET A 63 -4.66 -11.33 -7.32
N VAL A 64 -5.37 -12.42 -7.66
CA VAL A 64 -6.65 -12.81 -7.04
C VAL A 64 -6.58 -12.83 -5.51
N PRO A 65 -5.57 -13.43 -4.84
CA PRO A 65 -5.46 -13.40 -3.38
C PRO A 65 -5.41 -11.97 -2.80
N SER A 66 -4.78 -11.03 -3.50
CA SER A 66 -4.74 -9.61 -3.08
C SER A 66 -6.09 -8.93 -3.24
N TRP A 67 -6.88 -9.28 -4.26
CA TRP A 67 -8.25 -8.78 -4.38
C TRP A 67 -9.16 -9.32 -3.29
N VAL A 68 -8.99 -10.59 -2.92
CA VAL A 68 -9.70 -11.15 -1.77
C VAL A 68 -9.34 -10.37 -0.51
N ALA A 69 -8.05 -10.10 -0.27
CA ALA A 69 -7.61 -9.28 0.86
C ALA A 69 -8.21 -7.86 0.83
N PHE A 70 -8.35 -7.26 -0.35
CA PHE A 70 -8.99 -5.95 -0.54
C PHE A 70 -10.47 -5.95 -0.16
N ILE A 71 -11.19 -7.04 -0.44
CA ILE A 71 -12.61 -7.16 -0.12
C ILE A 71 -12.82 -7.46 1.38
N VAL A 72 -11.94 -8.27 1.98
CA VAL A 72 -12.06 -8.71 3.38
C VAL A 72 -11.62 -7.62 4.36
N ASP A 73 -10.76 -6.67 3.96
CA ASP A 73 -10.25 -5.66 4.89
C ASP A 73 -11.22 -4.50 5.13
N ASP A 74 -11.98 -4.57 6.22
CA ASP A 74 -12.88 -3.50 6.69
C ASP A 74 -12.13 -2.22 7.06
N ARG A 75 -10.90 -2.34 7.57
CA ARG A 75 -10.06 -1.19 7.92
C ARG A 75 -9.18 -0.87 6.73
N ARG A 76 -9.78 -0.15 5.77
CA ARG A 76 -9.25 0.33 4.49
C ARG A 76 -8.03 1.26 4.61
N SER A 77 -7.03 0.86 5.37
CA SER A 77 -5.73 1.52 5.45
C SER A 77 -4.96 1.17 4.17
N PRO A 78 -4.59 2.16 3.35
CA PRO A 78 -3.92 1.90 2.07
C PRO A 78 -2.59 1.16 2.29
N TYR A 79 -1.93 1.38 3.43
CA TYR A 79 -0.65 0.75 3.74
C TYR A 79 -0.74 -0.77 3.92
N ARG A 80 -1.81 -1.28 4.55
CA ARG A 80 -1.98 -2.72 4.80
C ARG A 80 -2.18 -3.49 3.49
N LEU A 81 -3.02 -2.94 2.63
CA LEU A 81 -3.31 -3.48 1.32
C LEU A 81 -2.08 -3.47 0.42
N ASN A 82 -1.29 -2.39 0.45
CA ASN A 82 -0.05 -2.29 -0.32
C ASN A 82 0.99 -3.34 0.08
N VAL A 83 1.12 -3.66 1.38
CA VAL A 83 2.04 -4.71 1.85
C VAL A 83 1.61 -6.09 1.35
N ILE A 84 0.33 -6.44 1.49
CA ILE A 84 -0.19 -7.73 1.03
C ILE A 84 -0.07 -7.85 -0.50
N ALA A 85 -0.41 -6.78 -1.22
CA ALA A 85 -0.28 -6.72 -2.67
C ALA A 85 1.17 -6.86 -3.12
N ALA A 86 2.12 -6.19 -2.46
CA ALA A 86 3.55 -6.29 -2.77
C ALA A 86 4.09 -7.70 -2.50
N CYS A 87 3.73 -8.31 -1.38
CA CYS A 87 4.16 -9.67 -1.05
C CYS A 87 3.55 -10.72 -1.99
N ASN A 88 2.27 -10.60 -2.35
CA ASN A 88 1.68 -11.47 -3.37
C ASN A 88 2.34 -11.26 -4.75
N LEU A 89 2.55 -10.00 -5.14
CA LEU A 89 3.21 -9.66 -6.39
C LEU A 89 4.61 -10.31 -6.48
N ALA A 90 5.37 -10.32 -5.39
CA ALA A 90 6.66 -11.02 -5.35
C ALA A 90 6.53 -12.53 -5.66
N GLY A 91 5.43 -13.17 -5.24
CA GLY A 91 5.10 -14.55 -5.61
C GLY A 91 4.65 -14.72 -7.07
N VAL A 92 4.08 -13.68 -7.69
CA VAL A 92 3.61 -13.68 -9.08
C VAL A 92 4.74 -13.41 -10.08
N VAL A 93 5.74 -12.59 -9.72
CA VAL A 93 6.90 -12.24 -10.55
C VAL A 93 7.62 -13.43 -11.21
N PRO A 94 7.96 -14.53 -10.51
CA PRO A 94 8.65 -15.67 -11.15
C PRO A 94 7.81 -16.30 -12.27
N TYR A 95 6.48 -16.28 -12.16
CA TYR A 95 5.57 -16.80 -13.19
C TYR A 95 5.47 -15.86 -14.39
N LEU A 96 5.55 -14.54 -14.18
CA LEU A 96 5.71 -13.58 -15.28
C LEU A 96 7.02 -13.79 -16.02
N ALA A 97 8.13 -13.99 -15.29
CA ALA A 97 9.43 -14.26 -15.89
C ALA A 97 9.45 -15.56 -16.70
N LEU A 98 8.78 -16.61 -16.21
CA LEU A 98 8.59 -17.87 -16.94
C LEU A 98 7.76 -17.67 -18.23
N LEU A 99 6.67 -16.92 -18.16
CA LEU A 99 5.84 -16.62 -19.33
C LEU A 99 6.63 -15.85 -20.40
N TRP A 100 7.47 -14.90 -20.00
CA TRP A 100 8.29 -14.12 -20.93
C TRP A 100 9.41 -14.94 -21.57
N SER A 101 9.96 -15.94 -20.87
CA SER A 101 11.05 -16.78 -21.38
C SER A 101 10.59 -17.99 -22.21
N GLN A 102 9.41 -18.55 -21.94
CA GLN A 102 8.95 -19.83 -22.51
C GLN A 102 7.96 -19.69 -23.68
N GLY A 103 7.80 -18.48 -24.25
CA GLY A 103 7.14 -18.31 -25.56
C GLY A 103 5.83 -17.55 -25.57
N HIS A 104 5.55 -16.73 -24.55
CA HIS A 104 4.51 -15.69 -24.58
C HIS A 104 3.17 -16.12 -25.24
N SER A 105 2.69 -17.31 -24.89
CA SER A 105 1.46 -17.85 -25.49
C SER A 105 0.32 -17.85 -24.49
N LEU A 106 -0.89 -17.64 -24.99
CA LEU A 106 -2.10 -17.70 -24.17
C LEU A 106 -2.29 -19.11 -23.57
N ALA A 107 -1.97 -20.16 -24.33
CA ALA A 107 -2.05 -21.54 -23.85
C ALA A 107 -1.11 -21.78 -22.66
N TYR A 108 0.12 -21.28 -22.73
CA TYR A 108 1.07 -21.40 -21.63
C TYR A 108 0.65 -20.60 -20.40
N ALA A 109 0.10 -19.39 -20.58
CA ALA A 109 -0.46 -18.60 -19.48
C ALA A 109 -1.58 -19.36 -18.74
N MET A 110 -2.50 -19.99 -19.48
CA MET A 110 -3.57 -20.80 -18.88
C MET A 110 -3.06 -22.08 -18.22
N GLN A 111 -2.03 -22.70 -18.79
CA GLN A 111 -1.35 -23.85 -18.17
C GLN A 111 -0.71 -23.46 -16.83
N LEU A 112 -0.10 -22.27 -16.77
CA LEU A 112 0.51 -21.76 -15.55
C LEU A 112 -0.55 -21.50 -14.48
N LEU A 113 -1.68 -20.90 -14.86
CA LEU A 113 -2.82 -20.62 -13.98
C LEU A 113 -3.61 -21.86 -13.58
N SER A 114 -3.47 -23.00 -14.25
CA SER A 114 -4.10 -24.25 -13.81
C SER A 114 -3.20 -25.08 -12.90
N GLY A 115 -1.93 -24.70 -12.76
CA GLY A 115 -0.96 -25.39 -11.92
C GLY A 115 -1.18 -25.11 -10.43
N VAL A 116 -1.30 -26.18 -9.63
CA VAL A 116 -1.43 -26.09 -8.15
C VAL A 116 -0.27 -25.34 -7.50
N TYR A 117 0.95 -25.51 -8.00
CA TYR A 117 2.14 -24.86 -7.46
C TYR A 117 2.11 -23.34 -7.66
N ALA A 118 1.58 -22.86 -8.79
CA ALA A 118 1.44 -21.43 -9.04
C ALA A 118 0.50 -20.78 -8.02
N TRP A 119 -0.67 -21.37 -7.81
CA TRP A 119 -1.59 -20.91 -6.78
C TRP A 119 -0.99 -20.97 -5.38
N ALA A 120 -0.29 -22.07 -5.05
CA ALA A 120 0.36 -22.21 -3.74
C ALA A 120 1.32 -21.07 -3.46
N THR A 121 2.19 -20.70 -4.41
CA THR A 121 3.12 -19.58 -4.26
C THR A 121 2.43 -18.21 -4.15
N MET A 122 1.35 -17.99 -4.90
CA MET A 122 0.58 -16.74 -4.86
C MET A 122 -0.10 -16.59 -3.49
N PHE A 123 -0.73 -17.65 -2.99
CA PHE A 123 -1.31 -17.66 -1.65
C PHE A 123 -0.24 -17.50 -0.57
N MET A 124 0.91 -18.16 -0.69
CA MET A 124 2.03 -17.99 0.23
C MET A 124 2.50 -16.54 0.30
N GLY A 125 2.63 -15.86 -0.85
CA GLY A 125 2.98 -14.44 -0.90
C GLY A 125 1.95 -13.57 -0.18
N ALA A 126 0.65 -13.79 -0.44
CA ALA A 126 -0.42 -13.04 0.22
C ALA A 126 -0.47 -13.28 1.74
N VAL A 127 -0.35 -14.54 2.17
CA VAL A 127 -0.31 -14.94 3.59
C VAL A 127 0.92 -14.35 4.28
N ALA A 128 2.08 -14.34 3.62
CA ALA A 128 3.28 -13.71 4.15
C ALA A 128 3.08 -12.22 4.41
N GLY A 129 2.42 -11.51 3.49
CA GLY A 129 2.04 -10.11 3.69
C GLY A 129 1.15 -9.91 4.92
N PHE A 130 0.15 -10.78 5.11
CA PHE A 130 -0.71 -10.74 6.29
C PHE A 130 0.06 -11.07 7.59
N ALA A 131 0.96 -12.04 7.55
CA ALA A 131 1.81 -12.40 8.67
C ALA A 131 2.68 -11.22 9.13
N ILE A 132 3.25 -10.46 8.19
CA ILE A 132 4.02 -9.24 8.50
C ILE A 132 3.15 -8.22 9.25
N LEU A 133 1.89 -8.05 8.85
CA LEU A 133 0.98 -7.12 9.51
C LEU A 133 0.63 -7.55 10.95
N TRP A 134 0.64 -8.85 11.24
CA TRP A 134 0.47 -9.36 12.61
C TRP A 134 1.74 -9.22 13.46
N VAL A 135 2.91 -9.42 12.87
CA VAL A 135 4.20 -9.25 13.58
C VAL A 135 4.50 -7.78 13.87
N GLY A 136 4.06 -6.87 13.00
CA GLY A 136 4.25 -5.42 13.12
C GLY A 136 3.94 -4.82 14.51
N PRO A 137 2.72 -4.97 15.06
CA PRO A 137 2.38 -4.41 16.37
C PRO A 137 3.16 -5.05 17.52
N HIS A 138 3.47 -6.35 17.45
CA HIS A 138 4.30 -7.01 18.45
C HIS A 138 5.72 -6.45 18.46
N LEU A 139 6.29 -6.24 17.27
CA LEU A 139 7.62 -5.67 17.13
C LEU A 139 7.67 -4.22 17.60
N ALA A 140 6.65 -3.41 17.24
CA ALA A 140 6.52 -2.04 17.72
C ALA A 140 6.45 -1.99 19.25
N ALA A 141 5.64 -2.86 19.88
CA ALA A 141 5.52 -2.92 21.34
C ALA A 141 6.87 -3.23 22.03
N ILE A 142 7.69 -4.10 21.45
CA ILE A 142 9.03 -4.40 21.99
C ILE A 142 9.92 -3.14 21.96
N PHE A 143 9.97 -2.43 20.84
CA PHE A 143 10.76 -1.21 20.71
C PHE A 143 10.27 -0.10 21.67
N TYR A 144 8.97 0.11 21.77
CA TYR A 144 8.41 1.09 22.71
C TYR A 144 8.74 0.75 24.17
N ASN A 145 8.71 -0.52 24.55
CA ASN A 145 9.09 -0.94 25.90
C ASN A 145 10.58 -0.69 26.18
N MET A 146 11.47 -0.90 25.20
CA MET A 146 12.89 -0.63 25.36
C MET A 146 13.17 0.85 25.62
N ASP A 147 12.52 1.75 24.87
CA ASP A 147 12.70 3.18 25.07
C ASP A 147 12.06 3.66 26.38
N ALA A 148 10.90 3.12 26.75
CA ALA A 148 10.29 3.37 28.05
C ALA A 148 11.21 2.94 29.21
N VAL A 149 11.92 1.82 29.08
CA VAL A 149 12.90 1.36 30.08
C VAL A 149 14.09 2.32 30.17
N LYS A 150 14.65 2.77 29.05
CA LYS A 150 15.76 3.74 29.04
C LYS A 150 15.37 5.06 29.70
N GLN A 151 14.17 5.56 29.39
CA GLN A 151 13.67 6.80 29.96
C GLN A 151 13.42 6.67 31.47
N ARG A 152 12.96 5.51 31.95
CA ARG A 152 12.84 5.23 33.38
C ARG A 152 14.21 5.20 34.07
N GLN A 153 15.21 4.58 33.45
CA GLN A 153 16.56 4.50 34.01
C GLN A 153 17.21 5.88 34.12
N SER A 154 17.09 6.75 33.12
CA SER A 154 17.65 8.10 33.20
C SER A 154 17.00 8.94 34.31
N LEU A 155 15.68 8.83 34.45
CA LEU A 155 14.94 9.46 35.55
C LEU A 155 15.33 8.90 36.92
N ASP A 156 15.58 7.60 37.03
CA ASP A 156 16.03 6.98 38.27
C ASP A 156 17.45 7.42 38.66
N VAL A 157 18.35 7.62 37.68
CA VAL A 157 19.68 8.20 37.91
C VAL A 157 19.57 9.63 38.43
N MET A 158 18.77 10.48 37.78
CA MET A 158 18.56 11.86 38.25
C MET A 158 17.91 11.89 39.63
N ARG A 159 16.92 11.01 39.88
CA ARG A 159 16.29 10.89 41.20
C ARG A 159 17.32 10.55 42.28
N ARG A 160 18.24 9.62 42.00
CA ARG A 160 19.29 9.23 42.97
C ARG A 160 20.25 10.38 43.26
N ALA A 161 20.69 11.11 42.22
CA ALA A 161 21.56 12.28 42.41
C ALA A 161 20.88 13.37 43.26
N LEU A 162 19.59 13.64 43.01
CA LEU A 162 18.81 14.58 43.81
C LEU A 162 18.68 14.16 45.27
N ILE A 163 18.46 12.87 45.55
CA ILE A 163 18.39 12.33 46.92
C ILE A 163 19.74 12.46 47.64
N GLU A 164 20.85 12.26 46.92
CA GLU A 164 22.20 12.36 47.48
C GLU A 164 22.55 13.80 47.88
N GLU A 165 22.21 14.77 47.03
CA GLU A 165 22.52 16.18 47.26
C GLU A 165 21.57 16.85 48.28
N TRP A 166 20.27 16.54 48.21
CA TRP A 166 19.24 17.30 48.92
C TRP A 166 18.50 16.50 49.99
N GLY A 167 18.82 15.21 50.15
CA GLY A 167 18.12 14.32 51.06
C GLY A 167 16.77 13.83 50.53
N PRO A 168 16.08 12.95 51.28
CA PRO A 168 14.88 12.25 50.81
C PRO A 168 13.61 13.13 50.75
N ASP A 169 13.63 14.32 51.35
CA ASP A 169 12.45 15.19 51.49
C ASP A 169 12.02 15.87 50.18
N VAL A 170 12.84 15.81 49.12
CA VAL A 170 12.54 16.42 47.81
C VAL A 170 11.71 15.52 46.90
N LEU A 171 11.49 14.26 47.30
CA LEU A 171 10.65 13.35 46.52
C LEU A 171 9.18 13.74 46.65
N PRO A 172 8.41 13.77 45.55
CA PRO A 172 6.97 13.93 45.64
C PRO A 172 6.40 12.84 46.57
N PRO A 173 5.46 13.17 47.48
CA PRO A 173 4.80 12.19 48.33
C PRO A 173 4.35 11.01 47.47
N PRO A 174 4.47 9.75 47.94
CA PRO A 174 4.22 8.58 47.12
C PRO A 174 2.83 8.70 46.50
N GLU A 175 2.81 9.08 45.22
CA GLU A 175 1.58 9.26 44.49
C GLU A 175 0.88 7.90 44.54
N LYS A 176 -0.39 7.90 44.97
CA LYS A 176 -1.21 6.71 45.00
C LYS A 176 -1.27 6.17 43.57
N ARG A 177 -0.38 5.23 43.27
CA ARG A 177 -0.40 4.44 42.03
C ARG A 177 -1.75 3.77 41.98
N VAL A 178 -2.68 4.33 41.21
CA VAL A 178 -3.82 3.56 40.72
C VAL A 178 -3.20 2.36 40.01
N PRO A 179 -3.45 1.13 40.47
CA PRO A 179 -2.77 -0.03 39.93
C PRO A 179 -3.02 -0.09 38.43
N ASP A 180 -1.95 0.08 37.66
CA ASP A 180 -1.97 -0.16 36.22
C ASP A 180 -2.64 -1.52 35.99
N LYS A 181 -3.70 -1.53 35.19
CA LYS A 181 -4.42 -2.73 34.82
C LYS A 181 -3.41 -3.68 34.17
N LYS A 182 -2.93 -4.63 34.96
CA LYS A 182 -1.88 -5.60 34.64
C LYS A 182 -2.11 -6.12 33.21
N PRO A 183 -1.24 -5.81 32.21
CA PRO A 183 -1.28 -6.59 30.99
C PRO A 183 -0.93 -8.02 31.38
N ALA A 184 -1.80 -8.95 31.01
CA ALA A 184 -1.67 -10.37 31.31
C ALA A 184 -0.33 -10.91 30.77
N THR A 185 0.71 -10.86 31.59
CA THR A 185 1.98 -11.53 31.33
C THR A 185 1.88 -12.93 31.92
N ALA A 186 1.71 -13.86 30.98
CA ALA A 186 2.23 -15.21 30.96
C ALA A 186 2.91 -15.66 32.27
N THR A 187 2.18 -16.46 33.04
CA THR A 187 2.72 -17.39 34.02
C THR A 187 3.62 -18.39 33.29
N VAL A 188 4.92 -18.13 33.24
CA VAL A 188 5.94 -19.18 33.01
C VAL A 188 6.63 -19.36 34.34
N GLY A 189 6.22 -20.43 35.03
CA GLY A 189 6.67 -20.79 36.35
C GLY A 189 8.12 -21.25 36.36
N LYS A 190 8.84 -20.90 37.44
CA LYS A 190 10.06 -21.59 37.85
C LYS A 190 10.23 -21.49 39.36
N GLY A 191 9.97 -22.61 40.01
CA GLY A 191 10.74 -23.17 41.13
C GLY A 191 10.70 -22.48 42.49
N ALA A 192 10.02 -23.14 43.43
CA ALA A 192 10.37 -23.35 44.85
C ALA A 192 9.05 -23.74 45.55
N GLY A 193 8.77 -24.99 45.94
CA GLY A 193 9.70 -25.97 46.43
C GLY A 193 10.34 -25.42 47.70
N GLU A 194 9.61 -25.41 48.81
CA GLU A 194 10.03 -25.90 50.12
C GLU A 194 9.13 -25.42 51.30
N GLN A 195 8.82 -26.38 52.18
CA GLN A 195 8.33 -26.29 53.57
C GLN A 195 6.86 -25.87 53.82
N LYS A 196 5.96 -26.81 54.10
CA LYS A 196 5.76 -27.53 55.39
C LYS A 196 5.04 -26.67 56.43
N ALA A 197 3.72 -26.80 56.48
CA ALA A 197 2.91 -26.59 57.68
C ALA A 197 1.74 -27.59 57.69
N THR A 198 1.82 -28.50 58.66
CA THR A 198 0.73 -29.08 59.46
C THR A 198 -0.40 -29.87 58.77
N SER A 199 -0.37 -31.17 59.04
CA SER A 199 -1.40 -32.18 58.84
C SER A 199 -2.80 -31.75 59.34
N PRO A 200 -3.87 -32.13 58.63
CA PRO A 200 -5.24 -31.91 59.04
C PRO A 200 -5.67 -32.91 60.12
N THR A 201 -6.24 -32.36 61.19
CA THR A 201 -7.26 -32.89 62.09
C THR A 201 -7.83 -34.26 61.69
N GLU A 202 -7.32 -35.31 62.32
CA GLU A 202 -7.82 -36.69 62.27
C GLU A 202 -8.75 -36.99 63.47
N ASP A 203 -9.55 -35.99 63.89
CA ASP A 203 -10.52 -36.08 64.99
C ASP A 203 -11.98 -35.99 64.51
N ALA A 204 -12.27 -36.50 63.31
CA ALA A 204 -13.63 -36.67 62.80
C ALA A 204 -13.98 -38.13 62.47
N ALA A 205 -13.24 -39.10 63.02
CA ALA A 205 -13.50 -40.53 62.87
C ALA A 205 -14.40 -41.13 63.99
N VAL A 206 -15.18 -40.30 64.71
CA VAL A 206 -16.14 -40.79 65.71
C VAL A 206 -17.45 -40.01 65.61
N LYS A 207 -18.17 -40.16 64.50
CA LYS A 207 -19.65 -40.14 64.42
C LYS A 207 -20.08 -40.32 62.97
N GLU A 208 -20.95 -41.30 62.76
CA GLU A 208 -21.63 -41.63 61.50
C GLU A 208 -20.83 -42.47 60.50
N ALA A 209 -20.63 -43.76 60.81
CA ALA A 209 -21.26 -44.86 60.05
C ALA A 209 -20.57 -46.20 60.37
N ARG A 210 -21.27 -47.00 61.19
CA ARG A 210 -21.15 -48.46 61.32
C ARG A 210 -20.08 -49.02 62.24
#